data_AF-X0SG46-F1
#
_entry.id   AF-X0SG46-F1
#
_cell.length_a   1.000
_cell.length_b   1.000
_cell.length_c   1.000
_cell.angle_alpha   90.00
_cell.angle_beta   90.00
_cell.angle_gamma   90.00
#
_symmetry.space_group_name_H-M   'P 1'
#
loop_
_entity.id
_entity.type
_entity.pdbx_description
1 polymer ?
#
loop_
_entity_poly.entity_id
_entity_poly.type
_entity_poly.pdbx_seq_one_letter_code
_entity_poly.pdbx_strand_id
1 'polypeptide(L)' 'MLTIFIISKPFLGHNGIIKTNAIGSWLQLHPECEIILYNKDEKIKETASELGVKHVPTPYLPVTPNSQ' A
#
# COMPACT_ATOMS: atom_id res chain seq x y z
N MET A 1 2.97 -8.17 17.81
CA MET A 1 2.38 -7.16 16.91
C MET A 1 3.22 -7.14 15.65
N LEU A 2 2.63 -7.47 14.50
CA LEU A 2 3.32 -7.46 13.21
C LEU A 2 2.73 -6.34 12.36
N THR A 3 3.59 -5.43 11.89
CA THR A 3 3.19 -4.34 10.99
C THR A 3 3.89 -4.53 9.65
N ILE A 4 3.13 -4.52 8.57
CA ILE A 4 3.61 -4.73 7.19
C ILE A 4 3.49 -3.41 6.42
N PHE A 5 4.63 -2.90 5.97
CA PHE A 5 4.71 -1.71 5.14
C PHE A 5 4.86 -2.08 3.67
N ILE A 6 4.03 -1.49 2.82
CA ILE A 6 3.96 -1.87 1.41
C ILE A 6 4.07 -0.62 0.53
N ILE A 7 5.06 -0.62 -0.35
CA ILE A 7 5.13 0.31 -1.49
C ILE A 7 4.77 -0.48 -2.74
N SER A 8 3.58 -0.21 -3.28
CA SER A 8 3.03 -1.02 -4.37
C SER A 8 2.88 -0.23 -5.66
N LYS A 9 3.12 -0.87 -6.81
CA LYS A 9 2.57 -0.36 -8.08
C LYS A 9 1.02 -0.40 -8.05
N PRO A 10 0.32 0.32 -8.93
CA PRO A 10 -1.15 0.26 -9.02
C PRO A 10 -1.69 -1.18 -9.07
N PHE A 11 -2.87 -1.39 -8.48
CA PHE A 11 -3.55 -2.67 -8.40
C PHE A 11 -4.34 -2.90 -9.69
N LEU A 12 -3.62 -3.15 -10.79
CA LEU A 12 -4.20 -3.31 -12.12
C LEU A 12 -3.99 -4.72 -12.66
N GLY A 13 -5.01 -5.25 -13.33
CA GLY A 13 -4.99 -6.57 -13.96
C GLY A 13 -4.60 -7.69 -12.99
N HIS A 14 -3.80 -8.64 -13.47
CA HIS A 14 -3.40 -9.81 -12.68
C HIS A 14 -2.60 -9.45 -11.42
N ASN A 15 -1.80 -8.39 -11.48
CA ASN A 15 -1.06 -7.90 -10.31
C ASN A 15 -1.98 -7.37 -9.21
N GLY A 16 -3.15 -6.82 -9.57
CA GLY A 16 -4.16 -6.40 -8.61
C GLY A 16 -4.69 -7.59 -7.81
N ILE A 17 -5.09 -8.66 -8.51
CA ILE A 17 -5.63 -9.89 -7.90
C ILE A 17 -4.63 -10.49 -6.90
N ILE A 18 -3.37 -10.65 -7.30
CA ILE A 18 -2.33 -11.23 -6.44
C ILE A 18 -2.15 -10.40 -5.16
N LYS A 19 -2.12 -9.07 -5.27
CA LYS A 19 -1.92 -8.19 -4.12
C LYS A 19 -3.13 -8.17 -3.20
N THR A 20 -4.34 -8.16 -3.75
CA THR A 20 -5.57 -8.25 -2.97
C THR A 20 -5.62 -9.56 -2.17
N ASN A 21 -5.27 -10.68 -2.81
CA ASN A 21 -5.21 -11.98 -2.13
C ASN A 21 -4.15 -12.00 -1.02
N ALA A 22 -2.96 -11.43 -1.29
CA ALA A 22 -1.89 -11.32 -0.30
C ALA A 22 -2.35 -10.51 0.92
N ILE A 23 -2.88 -9.30 0.71
CA ILE A 23 -3.40 -8.45 1.79
C ILE A 23 -4.51 -9.16 2.56
N GLY A 24 -5.48 -9.78 1.86
CA GLY A 24 -6.55 -10.53 2.49
C GLY A 24 -6.03 -11.68 3.37
N SER A 25 -5.03 -12.42 2.91
CA SER A 25 -4.42 -13.49 3.72
C SER A 25 -3.69 -12.96 4.95
N TRP A 26 -3.03 -11.79 4.85
CA TRP A 26 -2.32 -11.19 5.98
C TRP A 26 -3.27 -10.62 7.03
N LEU A 27 -4.43 -10.09 6.62
CA LEU A 27 -5.48 -9.62 7.53
C LEU A 27 -6.10 -10.76 8.36
N GLN A 28 -5.95 -12.01 7.94
CA GLN A 28 -6.44 -13.19 8.67
C GLN A 28 -5.39 -13.80 9.62
N LEU A 29 -4.17 -13.25 9.67
CA LEU A 29 -3.13 -13.76 10.59
C LEU A 29 -3.47 -13.40 12.04
N HIS A 30 -3.09 -14.30 12.96
CA HIS A 30 -3.19 -14.07 14.40
C HIS A 30 -1.81 -14.13 15.06
N PRO A 31 -1.45 -13.12 15.89
CA PRO A 31 -2.22 -11.91 16.21
C PRO A 31 -2.42 -10.99 14.99
N GLU A 32 -3.44 -10.12 15.05
CA GLU A 32 -3.82 -9.23 13.95
C GLU A 32 -2.61 -8.43 13.44
N CYS A 33 -2.49 -8.36 12.12
CA CYS A 33 -1.44 -7.62 11.43
C CYS A 33 -1.91 -6.23 11.04
N GLU A 34 -1.10 -5.21 11.33
CA GLU A 34 -1.33 -3.86 10.81
C GLU A 34 -0.71 -3.75 9.41
N ILE A 35 -1.48 -3.28 8.43
CA ILE A 35 -0.99 -3.10 7.05
C ILE A 35 -1.06 -1.63 6.68
N ILE A 36 0.07 -1.10 6.21
CA ILE A 36 0.23 0.30 5.84
C ILE A 36 0.74 0.37 4.39
N LEU A 37 -0.13 0.88 3.51
CA LEU A 37 0.15 1.12 2.09
C LEU A 37 0.69 2.54 1.91
N TYR A 38 1.91 2.66 1.37
CA TYR A 38 2.47 3.94 0.94
C TYR A 38 2.32 4.10 -0.57
N ASN A 39 1.63 5.16 -1.00
CA ASN A 39 1.55 5.49 -2.41
C ASN A 39 1.25 6.95 -2.73
N LYS A 40 1.49 7.34 -3.99
CA LYS A 40 1.07 8.62 -4.55
C LYS A 40 -0.14 8.52 -5.48
N ASP A 41 -0.58 7.31 -5.81
CA ASP A 41 -1.65 7.04 -6.76
C ASP A 41 -3.00 6.97 -6.02
N GLU A 42 -3.94 7.85 -6.40
CA GLU A 42 -5.30 7.88 -5.85
C GLU A 42 -6.04 6.56 -6.04
N LYS A 43 -5.76 5.79 -7.10
CA LYS A 43 -6.39 4.47 -7.29
C LYS A 43 -6.01 3.48 -6.20
N ILE A 44 -4.83 3.63 -5.59
CA ILE A 44 -4.40 2.78 -4.48
C ILE A 44 -5.12 3.15 -3.18
N LYS A 45 -5.52 4.42 -3.02
CA LYS A 45 -6.30 4.87 -1.88
C LYS A 45 -7.69 4.23 -1.86
N GLU A 46 -8.36 4.14 -3.00
CA GLU A 46 -9.65 3.47 -3.13
C GLU A 46 -9.54 1.98 -2.74
N THR A 47 -8.58 1.26 -3.32
CA THR A 47 -8.36 -0.16 -2.98
C THR A 47 -7.97 -0.35 -1.51
N ALA A 48 -7.17 0.55 -0.93
CA ALA A 48 -6.83 0.49 0.49
C ALA A 48 -8.08 0.62 1.37
N SER A 49 -8.99 1.52 1.00
CA SER A 49 -10.26 1.71 1.69
C SER A 49 -11.17 0.49 1.56
N GLU A 50 -11.26 -0.11 0.37
CA GLU A 50 -12.05 -1.34 0.14
C GLU A 50 -11.53 -2.52 0.97
N LEU A 51 -10.21 -2.61 1.15
CA LEU A 51 -9.55 -3.67 1.92
C LEU A 51 -9.47 -3.36 3.43
N GLY A 52 -9.90 -2.18 3.88
CA GLY A 52 -9.83 -1.77 5.28
C GLY A 52 -8.41 -1.57 5.82
N VAL A 53 -7.43 -1.29 4.95
CA VAL A 53 -6.02 -1.08 5.34
C VAL A 53 -5.64 0.39 5.34
N LYS A 54 -4.63 0.74 6.13
CA LYS A 54 -4.18 2.13 6.25
C LYS A 54 -3.45 2.57 4.99
N HIS A 55 -3.86 3.68 4.40
CA HIS A 55 -3.15 4.33 3.31
C HIS A 55 -2.44 5.60 3.80
N VAL A 56 -1.14 5.72 3.50
CA VAL A 56 -0.36 6.92 3.78
C VAL A 56 0.16 7.48 2.44
N PRO A 57 -0.28 8.68 2.04
CA PRO A 57 0.21 9.29 0.82
C PRO A 57 1.71 9.57 0.93
N THR A 58 2.48 9.20 -0.09
CA THR A 58 3.92 9.54 -0.13
C THR A 58 4.05 11.03 -0.45
N PRO A 59 4.71 11.84 0.40
CA PRO A 59 4.88 13.26 0.14
C PRO A 59 5.71 13.45 -1.15
N TYR A 60 5.29 14.42 -1.97
CA TYR A 60 6.12 14.88 -3.08
C TYR A 60 7.36 15.56 -2.48
N LEU A 61 8.50 14.88 -2.55
CA LEU A 61 9.78 15.53 -2.34
C LEU A 61 10.21 16.10 -3.69
N PRO A 62 10.28 17.44 -3.86
CA PRO A 62 10.91 18.00 -5.03
C PRO A 62 12.34 17.46 -5.06
N VAL A 63 12.71 16.77 -6.14
CA VAL A 63 14.11 16.49 -6.41
C VAL A 63 14.80 17.85 -6.48
N THR A 64 15.57 18.19 -5.46
CA THR A 64 16.51 19.31 -5.59
C THR A 64 17.43 18.91 -6.73
N PRO A 65 17.42 19.62 -7.87
CA PRO A 65 18.44 19.40 -8.87
C PRO A 65 19.75 19.56 -8.12
N ASN A 66 20.62 18.55 -8.18
CA ASN A 66 21.94 18.60 -7.56
C ASN A 66 22.51 19.98 -7.85
N SER A 67 22.75 20.75 -6.79
CA SER A 67 23.52 21.99 -6.87
C SER A 67 24.89 21.60 -7.41
N GLN A 68 25.05 21.75 -8.72
CA GLN A 68 26.36 21.81 -9.37
C GLN A 68 27.09 23.04 -8.86
#